data_AF-A0A482X8M9-F1
#
_entry.id   AF-A0A482X8M9-F1
#
_cell.length_a   1.000
_cell.length_b   1.000
_cell.length_c   1.000
_cell.angle_alpha   90.00
_cell.angle_beta   90.00
_cell.angle_gamma   90.00
#
_symmetry.space_group_name_H-M   'P 1'
#
loop_
_entity.id
_entity.type
_entity.pdbx_description
1 polymer ?
#
loop_
_entity_poly.entity_id
_entity_poly.type
_entity_poly.pdbx_seq_one_letter_code
_entity_poly.pdbx_strand_id
1 'polypeptide(L)'
;MDYAVIEDILKSNRVSSMINSKTTSFDLIICEGFFGYEALFAFGHRYSAPVIAVSSLGSTIYMNPHIGNPILSASYPNFLLPYTHDMGLMGRFHNSLLNLVTLLAITIYQLPYQQELVERFFTESFKQNSIKPIEINKLVKEVDLVFINRHPVLGFPRPLTPNVIDIAGLHLHKFDNNSNVDKVSEQ
;
A
#
# COMPACT_ATOMS: atom_id res chain seq x y z
N MET A 1 1.66 -12.59 12.54
CA MET A 1 2.15 -11.70 11.47
C MET A 1 2.41 -10.36 12.16
N ASP A 2 3.63 -9.85 12.06
CA ASP A 2 4.18 -8.96 13.09
C ASP A 2 3.79 -7.50 12.88
N TYR A 3 2.69 -7.10 13.50
CA TYR A 3 2.24 -5.71 13.59
C TYR A 3 3.22 -4.79 14.31
N ALA A 4 4.26 -5.34 14.96
CA ALA A 4 5.28 -4.56 15.65
C ALA A 4 6.00 -3.57 14.72
N VAL A 5 6.14 -3.88 13.43
CA VAL A 5 6.92 -3.04 12.51
C VAL A 5 6.32 -1.64 12.37
N ILE A 6 5.01 -1.51 12.14
CA ILE A 6 4.37 -0.19 12.01
C ILE A 6 4.40 0.57 13.34
N GLU A 7 4.22 -0.13 14.46
CA GLU A 7 4.29 0.49 15.77
C GLU A 7 5.70 1.02 16.07
N ASP A 8 6.75 0.29 15.72
CA ASP A 8 8.14 0.71 15.87
C ASP A 8 8.48 1.90 14.96
N ILE A 9 7.93 1.92 13.73
CA ILE A 9 8.05 3.08 12.83
C ILE A 9 7.43 4.31 13.48
N LEU A 10 6.20 4.21 14.00
CA LEU A 10 5.50 5.33 14.64
C LEU A 10 6.17 5.80 15.94
N LYS A 11 6.80 4.88 16.70
CA LYS A 11 7.59 5.19 17.90
C LYS A 11 8.92 5.85 17.59
N SER A 12 9.46 5.68 16.38
CA SER A 12 10.77 6.22 16.04
C SER A 12 10.83 7.74 16.24
N ASN A 13 11.94 8.24 16.78
CA ASN A 13 12.07 9.67 17.14
C ASN A 13 11.81 10.60 15.95
N ARG A 14 12.23 10.20 14.74
CA ARG A 14 12.02 10.97 13.51
C ARG A 14 10.53 11.06 13.16
N VAL A 15 9.83 9.94 13.18
CA VAL A 15 8.40 9.89 12.84
C VAL A 15 7.57 10.57 13.91
N SER A 16 7.86 10.34 15.19
CA SER A 16 7.19 11.04 16.30
C SER A 16 7.40 12.55 16.25
N SER A 17 8.59 13.01 15.84
CA SER A 17 8.86 14.44 15.63
C SER A 17 8.06 15.01 14.47
N MET A 18 7.87 14.25 13.37
CA MET A 18 6.96 14.63 12.30
C MET A 18 5.51 14.68 12.81
N ILE A 19 5.01 13.66 13.51
CA ILE A 19 3.65 13.65 14.04
C ILE A 19 3.38 14.90 14.87
N ASN A 20 4.30 15.28 15.76
CA ASN A 20 4.12 16.37 16.70
C ASN A 20 4.56 17.75 16.20
N SER A 21 5.10 17.86 14.98
CA SER A 21 5.60 19.15 14.46
C SER A 21 4.48 20.15 14.22
N LYS A 22 4.63 21.38 14.73
CA LYS A 22 3.66 22.48 14.53
C LYS A 22 4.03 23.43 13.39
N THR A 23 5.28 23.37 12.93
CA THR A 23 5.84 24.33 11.98
C THR A 23 6.08 23.70 10.62
N THR A 24 6.19 22.37 10.55
CA THR A 24 6.40 21.65 9.30
C THR A 24 5.07 21.44 8.58
N SER A 25 5.09 21.64 7.27
CA SER A 25 4.01 21.28 6.35
C SER A 25 4.59 20.41 5.23
N PHE A 26 3.75 19.59 4.62
CA PHE A 26 4.10 18.78 3.47
C PHE A 26 3.05 18.99 2.38
N ASP A 27 3.48 19.11 1.13
CA ASP A 27 2.57 19.22 -0.02
C ASP A 27 2.12 17.84 -0.52
N LEU A 28 2.80 16.78 -0.10
CA LEU A 28 2.58 15.41 -0.55
C LEU A 28 3.08 14.40 0.47
N ILE A 29 2.30 13.37 0.74
CA ILE A 29 2.70 12.23 1.57
C ILE A 29 2.85 11.00 0.68
N ILE A 30 4.05 10.42 0.65
CA ILE A 30 4.31 9.15 -0.02
C ILE A 30 4.67 8.12 1.04
N CYS A 31 3.94 7.01 1.09
CA CYS A 31 4.16 5.97 2.09
C CYS A 31 3.81 4.57 1.55
N GLU A 32 4.24 3.54 2.27
CA GLU A 32 3.96 2.16 1.90
C GLU A 32 2.47 1.86 2.03
N GLY A 33 1.88 1.27 0.98
CA GLY A 33 0.48 0.89 0.93
C GLY A 33 0.25 -0.61 1.00
N PHE A 34 1.26 -1.38 1.42
CA PHE A 34 1.08 -2.79 1.69
C PHE A 34 0.30 -3.03 3.01
N PHE A 35 -0.20 -4.25 3.15
CA PHE A 35 -0.85 -4.73 4.36
C PHE A 35 -0.01 -4.43 5.61
N GLY A 36 -0.59 -3.79 6.62
CA GLY A 36 0.14 -3.45 7.85
C GLY A 36 0.41 -1.97 8.07
N TYR A 37 0.29 -1.14 7.04
CA TYR A 37 0.82 0.23 7.03
C TYR A 37 -0.26 1.31 6.93
N GLU A 38 -1.54 0.95 7.07
CA GLU A 38 -2.67 1.86 6.86
C GLU A 38 -2.65 3.07 7.82
N ALA A 39 -2.09 2.94 9.03
CA ALA A 39 -1.92 4.07 9.95
C ALA A 39 -1.01 5.19 9.41
N LEU A 40 -0.12 4.91 8.45
CA LEU A 40 0.72 5.94 7.83
C LEU A 40 -0.09 6.96 7.02
N PHE A 41 -1.24 6.55 6.47
CA PHE A 41 -2.11 7.45 5.72
C PHE A 41 -2.69 8.57 6.62
N ALA A 42 -2.64 8.43 7.96
CA ALA A 42 -3.01 9.49 8.90
C ALA A 42 -2.15 10.75 8.75
N PHE A 43 -0.95 10.64 8.18
CA PHE A 43 -0.13 11.80 7.85
C PHE A 43 -0.79 12.71 6.81
N GLY A 44 -1.52 12.14 5.84
CA GLY A 44 -2.28 12.93 4.87
C GLY A 44 -3.31 13.82 5.56
N HIS A 45 -4.12 13.22 6.42
CA HIS A 45 -5.11 13.95 7.23
C HIS A 45 -4.44 14.97 8.17
N ARG A 46 -3.33 14.59 8.81
CA ARG A 46 -2.56 15.45 9.72
C ARG A 46 -2.01 16.71 9.06
N TYR A 47 -1.56 16.60 7.81
CA TYR A 47 -0.96 17.69 7.06
C TYR A 47 -1.92 18.32 6.06
N SER A 48 -3.14 17.80 5.93
CA SER A 48 -4.10 18.16 4.88
C SER A 48 -3.46 18.06 3.48
N ALA A 49 -2.68 16.99 3.28
CA ALA A 49 -1.90 16.75 2.08
C ALA A 49 -2.36 15.47 1.38
N PRO A 50 -2.34 15.43 0.04
CA PRO A 50 -2.69 14.22 -0.72
C PRO A 50 -1.75 13.07 -0.39
N VAL A 51 -2.30 11.85 -0.41
CA VAL A 51 -1.58 10.62 -0.07
C VAL A 51 -1.38 9.77 -1.32
N ILE A 52 -0.12 9.46 -1.60
CA ILE A 52 0.27 8.46 -2.59
C ILE A 52 0.77 7.23 -1.86
N ALA A 53 0.11 6.10 -2.11
CA ALA A 53 0.54 4.82 -1.60
C ALA A 53 1.45 4.13 -2.61
N VAL A 54 2.63 3.68 -2.17
CA VAL A 54 3.52 2.85 -2.97
C VAL A 54 3.37 1.43 -2.47
N SER A 55 3.02 0.51 -3.35
CA SER A 55 2.98 -0.92 -3.04
C SER A 55 4.19 -1.60 -3.64
N SER A 56 5.04 -2.13 -2.76
CA SER A 56 6.20 -2.94 -3.13
C SER A 56 5.79 -4.28 -3.75
N LEU A 57 4.58 -4.75 -3.43
CA LEU A 57 3.94 -5.91 -4.04
C LEU A 57 2.90 -5.45 -5.07
N GLY A 58 2.58 -6.32 -6.03
CA GLY A 58 1.54 -6.05 -7.03
C GLY A 58 0.19 -5.68 -6.40
N SER A 59 -0.81 -5.31 -7.21
CA SER A 59 -2.19 -5.10 -6.75
C SER A 59 -2.66 -6.31 -5.91
N THR A 60 -3.00 -6.07 -4.65
CA THR A 60 -3.36 -7.12 -3.69
C THR A 60 -4.81 -6.98 -3.24
N ILE A 61 -5.33 -8.05 -2.64
CA ILE A 61 -6.64 -8.05 -1.97
C ILE A 61 -6.74 -7.04 -0.82
N TYR A 62 -5.59 -6.64 -0.27
CA TYR A 62 -5.50 -5.65 0.80
C TYR A 62 -5.77 -4.24 0.25
N MET A 63 -5.04 -3.84 -0.80
CA MET A 63 -5.13 -2.49 -1.35
C MET A 63 -6.40 -2.25 -2.17
N ASN A 64 -6.85 -3.24 -2.94
CA ASN A 64 -7.88 -3.06 -3.97
C ASN A 64 -9.20 -2.44 -3.45
N PRO A 65 -9.77 -2.89 -2.31
CA PRO A 65 -10.98 -2.28 -1.74
C PRO A 65 -10.81 -0.80 -1.37
N HIS A 66 -9.61 -0.41 -0.93
CA HIS A 66 -9.32 0.94 -0.47
C HIS A 66 -9.36 1.95 -1.61
N ILE A 67 -9.04 1.51 -2.83
CA ILE A 67 -8.84 2.36 -4.00
C ILE A 67 -9.95 2.18 -5.05
N GLY A 68 -11.03 1.50 -4.68
CA GLY A 68 -12.19 1.24 -5.56
C GLY A 68 -11.96 0.18 -6.64
N ASN A 69 -10.89 -0.60 -6.55
CA ASN A 69 -10.56 -1.63 -7.54
C ASN A 69 -11.29 -2.95 -7.20
N PRO A 70 -12.09 -3.54 -8.11
CA PRO A 70 -12.81 -4.78 -7.83
C PRO A 70 -11.88 -5.98 -7.60
N ILE A 71 -12.21 -6.81 -6.61
CA ILE A 71 -11.52 -8.09 -6.38
C ILE A 71 -12.17 -9.19 -7.21
N LEU A 72 -11.51 -9.63 -8.27
CA LEU A 72 -11.99 -10.71 -9.13
C LEU A 72 -11.39 -12.06 -8.72
N SER A 73 -11.81 -12.56 -7.55
CA SER A 73 -11.34 -13.83 -6.95
C SER A 73 -11.52 -15.06 -7.86
N ALA A 74 -12.45 -15.02 -8.80
CA ALA A 74 -12.67 -16.14 -9.70
C ALA A 74 -11.68 -16.17 -10.87
N SER A 75 -11.02 -15.06 -11.19
CA SER A 75 -10.14 -14.94 -12.36
C SER A 75 -8.68 -14.64 -11.98
N TYR A 76 -8.44 -14.15 -10.76
CA TYR A 76 -7.10 -13.85 -10.28
C TYR A 76 -6.73 -14.69 -9.06
N PRO A 77 -5.63 -15.46 -9.16
CA PRO A 77 -5.14 -16.19 -8.01
C PRO A 77 -4.66 -15.20 -6.95
N ASN A 78 -4.97 -15.52 -5.70
CA ASN A 78 -4.37 -14.91 -4.52
C ASN A 78 -2.87 -15.19 -4.57
N PHE A 79 -2.05 -14.19 -4.29
CA PHE A 79 -0.59 -14.29 -4.33
C PHE A 79 -0.03 -15.30 -3.31
N LEU A 80 -0.81 -15.69 -2.29
CA LEU A 80 -0.47 -16.72 -1.31
C LEU A 80 -0.70 -18.15 -1.79
N LEU A 81 -1.40 -18.34 -2.92
CA LEU A 81 -1.71 -19.65 -3.48
C LEU A 81 -0.83 -19.94 -4.69
N PRO A 82 -0.42 -21.20 -4.92
CA PRO A 82 0.39 -21.58 -6.08
C PRO A 82 -0.43 -21.66 -7.39
N TYR A 83 -1.56 -20.96 -7.46
CA TYR A 83 -2.45 -20.97 -8.62
C TYR A 83 -1.97 -19.99 -9.70
N THR A 84 -2.20 -20.36 -10.96
CA THR A 84 -2.01 -19.48 -12.11
C THR A 84 -3.33 -18.83 -12.51
N HIS A 85 -3.37 -18.14 -13.66
CA HIS A 85 -4.60 -17.62 -14.24
C HIS A 85 -5.59 -18.72 -14.67
N ASP A 86 -5.11 -19.95 -14.86
CA ASP A 86 -5.94 -21.09 -15.25
C ASP A 86 -6.35 -21.90 -14.02
N MET A 87 -7.39 -21.43 -13.34
CA MET A 87 -7.99 -22.12 -12.19
C MET A 87 -9.25 -22.88 -12.61
N GLY A 88 -9.25 -24.19 -12.39
CA GLY A 88 -10.48 -25.00 -12.44
C GLY A 88 -11.48 -24.59 -11.35
N LEU A 89 -12.72 -25.07 -11.43
CA LEU A 89 -13.82 -24.66 -10.52
C LEU A 89 -13.45 -24.76 -9.03
N MET A 90 -12.84 -25.86 -8.60
CA MET A 90 -12.41 -26.05 -7.20
C MET A 90 -11.27 -25.11 -6.81
N GLY A 91 -10.35 -24.81 -7.73
CA GLY A 91 -9.30 -23.81 -7.52
C GLY A 91 -9.89 -22.42 -7.32
N ARG A 92 -10.87 -22.03 -8.16
CA ARG A 92 -11.59 -20.75 -8.03
C ARG A 92 -12.36 -20.66 -6.72
N PHE A 93 -12.98 -21.75 -6.28
CA PHE A 93 -13.67 -21.82 -4.99
C PHE A 93 -12.69 -21.64 -3.82
N HIS A 94 -11.61 -22.41 -3.79
CA HIS A 94 -10.58 -22.31 -2.76
C HIS A 94 -9.95 -20.90 -2.72
N ASN A 95 -9.63 -20.34 -3.90
CA ASN A 95 -9.11 -18.99 -4.02
C ASN A 95 -10.08 -17.94 -3.48
N SER A 96 -11.37 -18.06 -3.83
CA SER A 96 -12.42 -17.16 -3.35
C SER A 96 -12.65 -17.28 -1.84
N LEU A 97 -12.59 -18.50 -1.31
CA LEU A 97 -12.70 -18.74 0.13
C LEU A 97 -11.52 -18.11 0.88
N LEU A 98 -10.29 -18.29 0.40
CA LEU A 98 -9.12 -17.65 1.01
C LEU A 98 -9.22 -16.13 0.95
N ASN A 99 -9.65 -15.59 -0.19
CA ASN A 99 -9.87 -14.15 -0.35
C ASN A 99 -10.91 -13.61 0.63
N LEU A 100 -12.02 -14.32 0.82
CA LEU A 100 -13.05 -13.96 1.78
C LEU A 100 -12.51 -13.97 3.22
N VAL A 101 -11.81 -15.04 3.63
CA VAL A 101 -11.19 -15.13 4.95
C VAL A 101 -10.19 -14.00 5.16
N THR A 102 -9.41 -13.67 4.13
CA THR A 102 -8.45 -12.56 4.17
C THR A 102 -9.16 -11.21 4.37
N LEU A 103 -10.24 -10.94 3.62
CA LEU A 103 -11.04 -9.73 3.77
C LEU A 103 -11.69 -9.61 5.15
N LEU A 104 -12.19 -10.72 5.70
CA LEU A 104 -12.73 -10.75 7.05
C LEU A 104 -11.65 -10.47 8.08
N ALA A 105 -10.45 -11.06 7.94
CA ALA A 105 -9.33 -10.80 8.82
C ALA A 105 -8.90 -9.32 8.79
N ILE A 106 -8.87 -8.70 7.60
CA ILE A 106 -8.58 -7.27 7.45
C ILE A 106 -9.63 -6.44 8.18
N THR A 107 -10.91 -6.70 7.91
CA THR A 107 -12.01 -5.88 8.40
C THR A 107 -12.19 -6.01 9.92
N ILE A 108 -12.02 -7.22 10.46
CA ILE A 108 -12.30 -7.54 11.87
C ILE A 108 -11.08 -7.30 12.77
N TYR A 109 -9.85 -7.50 12.27
CA TYR A 109 -8.65 -7.42 13.09
C TYR A 109 -7.69 -6.32 12.65
N GLN A 110 -7.31 -6.28 11.36
CA GLN A 110 -6.30 -5.33 10.86
C GLN A 110 -6.74 -3.88 11.03
N LEU A 111 -7.88 -3.50 10.44
CA LEU A 111 -8.32 -2.10 10.42
C LEU A 111 -8.60 -1.57 11.83
N PRO A 112 -9.26 -2.33 12.73
CA PRO A 112 -9.39 -1.90 14.13
C PRO A 112 -8.05 -1.71 14.84
N TYR A 113 -7.07 -2.58 14.61
CA TYR A 113 -5.74 -2.40 15.19
C TYR A 113 -5.04 -1.14 14.64
N GLN A 114 -5.15 -0.87 13.33
CA GLN A 114 -4.60 0.35 12.74
C GLN A 114 -5.32 1.61 13.24
N GLN A 115 -6.64 1.53 13.49
CA GLN A 115 -7.39 2.60 14.16
C GLN A 115 -6.81 2.90 15.54
N GLU A 116 -6.54 1.87 16.35
CA GLU A 116 -5.93 2.03 17.68
C GLU A 116 -4.57 2.74 17.58
N LEU A 117 -3.74 2.39 16.59
CA LEU A 117 -2.47 3.08 16.36
C LEU A 117 -2.67 4.56 16.01
N VAL A 118 -3.58 4.88 15.10
CA VAL A 118 -3.89 6.27 14.75
C VAL A 118 -4.36 7.04 15.97
N GLU A 119 -5.27 6.48 16.76
CA GLU A 119 -5.76 7.10 17.99
C GLU A 119 -4.64 7.29 19.01
N ARG A 120 -3.78 6.30 19.21
CA ARG A 120 -2.71 6.36 20.20
C ARG A 120 -1.63 7.38 19.86
N PHE A 121 -1.23 7.46 18.59
CA PHE A 121 -0.10 8.30 18.18
C PHE A 121 -0.51 9.69 17.66
N PHE A 122 -1.66 9.82 16.99
CA PHE A 122 -2.05 11.07 16.35
C PHE A 122 -3.08 11.90 17.12
N THR A 123 -3.81 11.35 18.11
CA THR A 123 -4.87 12.10 18.82
C THR A 123 -4.39 13.41 19.43
N GLU A 124 -3.28 13.40 20.15
CA GLU A 124 -2.75 14.63 20.76
C GLU A 124 -2.28 15.62 19.70
N SER A 125 -1.70 15.12 18.61
CA SER A 125 -1.29 15.95 17.49
C SER A 125 -2.49 16.59 16.78
N PHE A 126 -3.57 15.83 16.57
CA PHE A 126 -4.81 16.34 16.00
C PHE A 126 -5.42 17.44 16.88
N LYS A 127 -5.50 17.23 18.20
CA LYS A 127 -5.98 18.25 19.14
C LYS A 127 -5.15 19.53 19.06
N GLN A 128 -3.82 19.40 19.07
CA GLN A 128 -2.90 20.55 19.06
C GLN A 128 -2.99 21.37 17.76
N ASN A 129 -3.34 20.73 16.65
CA ASN A 129 -3.48 21.38 15.34
C ASN A 129 -4.94 21.68 14.97
N SER A 130 -5.87 21.51 15.91
CA SER A 130 -7.32 21.71 15.70
C SER A 130 -7.91 20.86 14.56
N ILE A 131 -7.36 19.65 14.36
CA ILE A 131 -7.81 18.67 13.36
C ILE A 131 -8.78 17.71 14.03
N LYS A 132 -9.87 17.37 13.35
CA LYS A 132 -10.84 16.37 13.87
C LYS A 132 -10.25 14.96 13.70
N PRO A 133 -10.42 14.06 14.69
CA PRO A 133 -10.11 12.66 14.50
C PRO A 133 -10.85 12.08 13.29
N ILE A 134 -10.24 11.11 12.63
CA ILE A 134 -10.77 10.43 11.45
C ILE A 134 -10.75 8.92 11.66
N GLU A 135 -11.75 8.24 11.11
CA GLU A 135 -11.82 6.78 11.11
C GLU A 135 -10.90 6.20 10.03
N ILE A 136 -10.21 5.12 10.35
CA ILE A 136 -9.30 4.40 9.46
C ILE A 136 -9.98 4.03 8.14
N ASN A 137 -11.26 3.66 8.17
CA ASN A 137 -12.05 3.29 6.99
C ASN A 137 -12.26 4.43 6.00
N LYS A 138 -12.22 5.68 6.46
CA LYS A 138 -12.29 6.87 5.58
C LYS A 138 -10.91 7.20 5.06
N LEU A 139 -9.94 7.18 5.97
CA LEU A 139 -8.55 7.54 5.71
C LEU A 139 -7.90 6.60 4.66
N VAL A 140 -8.21 5.30 4.66
CA VAL A 140 -7.77 4.39 3.58
C VAL A 140 -8.44 4.66 2.23
N LYS A 141 -9.61 5.30 2.20
CA LYS A 141 -10.32 5.66 0.97
C LYS A 141 -9.90 7.02 0.41
N GLU A 142 -9.14 7.81 1.18
CA GLU A 142 -8.61 9.11 0.78
C GLU A 142 -7.26 9.00 0.07
N VAL A 143 -6.80 7.77 -0.25
CA VAL A 143 -5.60 7.56 -1.06
C VAL A 143 -5.90 7.94 -2.51
N ASP A 144 -5.26 9.02 -2.97
CA ASP A 144 -5.50 9.61 -4.30
C ASP A 144 -4.88 8.79 -5.43
N LEU A 145 -3.69 8.21 -5.18
CA LEU A 145 -2.92 7.50 -6.17
C LEU A 145 -2.18 6.32 -5.56
N VAL A 146 -2.11 5.22 -6.31
CA VAL A 146 -1.31 4.05 -5.97
C VAL A 146 -0.25 3.81 -7.03
N PHE A 147 0.99 3.77 -6.59
CA PHE A 147 2.09 3.24 -7.39
C PHE A 147 2.32 1.77 -7.07
N ILE A 148 2.35 0.94 -8.11
CA ILE A 148 2.63 -0.48 -7.97
C ILE A 148 3.99 -0.78 -8.59
N ASN A 149 4.89 -1.38 -7.81
CA ASN A 149 6.17 -1.83 -8.33
C ASN A 149 6.05 -3.16 -9.09
N ARG A 150 5.31 -3.13 -10.20
CA ARG A 150 5.06 -4.28 -11.06
C ARG A 150 5.19 -3.86 -12.51
N HIS A 151 5.70 -4.76 -13.35
CA HIS A 151 5.61 -4.61 -14.80
C HIS A 151 4.37 -5.35 -15.34
N PRO A 152 3.51 -4.73 -16.16
CA PRO A 152 2.29 -5.35 -16.67
C PRO A 152 2.53 -6.69 -17.36
N VAL A 153 3.58 -6.77 -18.18
CA VAL A 153 3.97 -7.96 -18.98
C VAL A 153 4.42 -9.14 -18.11
N LEU A 154 4.94 -8.90 -16.91
CA LEU A 154 5.48 -9.96 -16.05
C LEU A 154 4.40 -10.65 -15.19
N GLY A 155 3.15 -10.18 -15.24
CA GLY A 155 2.07 -10.74 -14.45
C GLY A 155 0.79 -10.92 -15.25
N PHE A 156 -0.24 -11.48 -14.60
CA PHE A 156 -1.53 -11.69 -15.23
C PHE A 156 -2.25 -10.35 -15.52
N PRO A 157 -2.95 -10.22 -16.66
CA PRO A 157 -3.67 -8.99 -17.00
C PRO A 157 -4.76 -8.72 -15.96
N ARG A 158 -4.72 -7.56 -15.30
CA ARG A 158 -5.69 -7.18 -14.26
C ARG A 158 -6.35 -5.85 -14.64
N PRO A 159 -7.67 -5.70 -14.45
CA PRO A 159 -8.27 -4.38 -14.48
C PRO A 159 -7.72 -3.60 -13.29
N LEU A 160 -7.19 -2.42 -13.57
CA LEU A 160 -6.77 -1.46 -12.59
C LEU A 160 -7.60 -0.20 -12.81
N THR A 161 -7.99 0.45 -11.73
CA THR A 161 -8.62 1.76 -11.77
C THR A 161 -7.58 2.82 -12.19
N PRO A 162 -8.00 3.97 -12.78
CA PRO A 162 -7.06 4.97 -13.30
C PRO A 162 -6.11 5.57 -12.25
N ASN A 163 -6.48 5.49 -10.97
CA ASN A 163 -5.66 5.90 -9.83
C ASN A 163 -4.58 4.88 -9.45
N VAL A 164 -4.33 3.86 -10.28
CA VAL A 164 -3.32 2.83 -10.04
C VAL A 164 -2.34 2.77 -11.20
N ILE A 165 -1.08 3.07 -10.92
CA ILE A 165 -0.03 3.23 -11.93
C ILE A 165 1.09 2.22 -11.66
N ASP A 166 1.39 1.40 -12.65
CA ASP A 166 2.52 0.48 -12.64
C ASP A 166 3.82 1.26 -12.92
N ILE A 167 4.79 1.19 -12.00
CA ILE A 167 6.06 1.94 -12.06
C ILE A 167 7.30 1.05 -11.98
N ALA A 168 7.17 -0.22 -12.38
CA ALA A 168 8.19 -1.27 -12.35
C ALA A 168 9.66 -0.83 -12.27
N GLY A 169 10.47 -1.56 -11.51
CA GLY A 169 11.92 -1.36 -11.51
C GLY A 169 12.37 -0.20 -10.64
N LEU A 170 11.64 0.10 -9.56
CA LEU A 170 12.05 1.08 -8.54
C LEU A 170 13.48 0.88 -7.99
N HIS A 171 14.02 -0.34 -8.09
CA HIS A 171 15.36 -0.72 -7.64
C HIS A 171 16.43 -0.55 -8.73
N LEU A 172 16.04 -0.29 -9.98
CA LEU A 172 16.97 -0.16 -11.09
C LEU A 172 17.55 1.26 -11.10
N HIS A 173 18.87 1.35 -11.14
CA HIS A 173 19.54 2.62 -11.41
C HIS A 173 19.45 2.95 -12.91
N LYS A 174 19.55 4.25 -13.22
CA LYS A 174 19.56 4.76 -14.60
C LYS A 174 20.53 3.94 -15.45
N PHE A 175 20.06 3.38 -16.56
CA PHE A 175 20.95 2.75 -17.53
C PHE A 175 21.93 3.81 -18.02
N ASP A 176 23.21 3.62 -17.69
CA ASP A 176 24.28 4.48 -18.17
C ASP A 176 24.58 4.07 -19.60
N ASN A 177 24.00 4.80 -20.57
CA ASN A 177 24.19 4.57 -22.01
C ASN A 177 25.65 4.74 -22.48
N ASN A 178 26.58 5.03 -21.57
CA ASN A 178 28.02 5.19 -21.83
C ASN A 178 28.88 3.99 -21.37
N SER A 179 28.28 2.89 -20.89
CA SER A 179 29.05 1.65 -20.72
C SER A 179 29.38 1.09 -22.10
N ASN A 180 30.66 1.14 -22.48
CA ASN A 180 31.23 0.61 -23.73
C ASN A 180 30.97 -0.90 -23.86
N VAL A 181 29.77 -1.30 -24.27
CA VAL A 181 29.44 -2.70 -24.58
C VAL A 181 29.83 -3.06 -26.03
N ASP A 182 30.15 -2.08 -26.88
CA ASP A 182 30.53 -2.30 -28.29
C ASP A 182 32.03 -2.46 -28.55
N LYS A 183 32.84 -2.80 -27.53
CA LYS A 183 34.25 -3.17 -27.72
C LYS A 183 34.52 -4.63 -27.35
N VAL A 184 33.73 -5.54 -27.91
CA VAL A 184 34.26 -6.89 -28.20
C VAL A 184 34.88 -6.80 -29.58
N SER A 185 36.16 -6.42 -29.58
CA SER A 185 37.03 -6.44 -30.75
C SER A 185 37.08 -7.84 -31.35
N GLU A 186 36.75 -7.93 -32.63
CA GLU A 186 37.32 -8.93 -33.53
C GLU A 186 38.84 -9.01 -33.29
N GLN A 187 39.30 -10.16 -32.82
CA GLN A 187 40.65 -10.68 -32.97
C GLN A 187 40.56 -12.15 -33.32
#